data_AF-A0A2P0QLW9-F1
#
_entry.id   AF-A0A2P0QLW9-F1
#
_cell.length_a   1.000
_cell.length_b   1.000
_cell.length_c   1.000
_cell.angle_alpha   90.00
_cell.angle_beta   90.00
_cell.angle_gamma   90.00
#
_symmetry.space_group_name_H-M   'P 1'
#
loop_
_entity.id
_entity.type
_entity.pdbx_description
1 polymer ?
#
loop_
_entity_poly.entity_id
_entity_poly.type
_entity_poly.pdbx_seq_one_letter_code
_entity_poly.pdbx_strand_id
1 'polypeptide(L)'
;AKKHGCPMVIKADSLEGLVSLVKDCAAEGIQKLVIDVSPQTLGDFLVKSTAARQLAITRKVPELGYPVFLDTTKTGMQDAAIALGIVKYASVIVTSPLSPESAKAALTLRQNIYTDPQKPIQMNPGIYRVGTPKKDAPVL
;
A
#
# COMPACT_ATOMS: atom_id res chain seq x y z
N ALA A 1 -0.15 20.76 9.99
CA ALA A 1 0.88 19.72 10.18
C ALA A 1 1.92 20.12 11.23
N LYS A 2 2.75 21.16 10.99
CA LYS A 2 3.87 21.57 11.86
C LYS A 2 3.50 21.77 13.34
N LYS A 3 2.45 22.54 13.64
CA LYS A 3 1.97 22.79 15.02
C LYS A 3 1.68 21.53 15.84
N HIS A 4 1.23 20.45 15.19
CA HIS A 4 0.77 19.23 15.86
C HIS A 4 1.64 18.00 15.55
N GLY A 5 2.74 18.16 14.80
CA GLY A 5 3.63 17.06 14.44
C GLY A 5 2.99 15.95 13.58
N CYS A 6 1.84 16.22 12.96
CA CYS A 6 1.09 15.24 12.18
C CYS A 6 1.66 15.08 10.76
N PRO A 7 1.62 13.87 10.18
CA PRO A 7 1.85 13.65 8.76
C PRO A 7 0.87 14.46 7.89
N MET A 8 1.32 14.84 6.70
CA MET A 8 0.53 15.60 5.74
C MET A 8 0.58 14.93 4.37
N VAL A 9 -0.59 14.80 3.74
CA VAL A 9 -0.67 14.38 2.34
C VAL A 9 -0.45 15.61 1.46
N ILE A 10 0.47 15.51 0.50
CA ILE A 10 0.62 16.48 -0.58
C ILE A 10 0.16 15.84 -1.88
N LYS A 11 -0.49 16.63 -2.73
CA LYS A 11 -1.16 16.15 -3.94
C LYS A 11 -0.81 17.04 -5.12
N ALA A 12 -0.44 16.43 -6.24
CA ALA A 12 -0.30 17.11 -7.53
C ALA A 12 -0.60 16.14 -8.69
N ASP A 13 -0.95 16.70 -9.85
CA ASP A 13 -1.31 15.91 -11.04
C ASP A 13 -0.11 15.33 -11.80
N SER A 14 1.11 15.80 -11.48
CA SER A 14 2.38 15.33 -12.05
C SER A 14 3.43 15.06 -10.98
N LEU A 15 4.44 14.25 -11.33
CA LEU A 15 5.56 13.96 -10.44
C LEU A 15 6.42 15.20 -10.21
N GLU A 16 6.59 16.04 -11.22
CA GLU A 16 7.29 17.31 -11.13
C GLU A 16 6.58 18.26 -10.15
N GLY A 17 5.24 18.30 -10.19
CA GLY A 17 4.44 19.06 -9.23
C GLY A 17 4.63 18.56 -7.80
N LEU A 18 4.67 17.24 -7.60
CA LEU A 18 4.99 16.66 -6.29
C LEU A 18 6.39 17.04 -5.81
N VAL A 19 7.40 17.03 -6.69
CA VAL A 19 8.77 17.45 -6.34
C VAL A 19 8.80 18.90 -5.89
N SER A 20 8.10 19.80 -6.59
CA SER A 20 7.98 21.20 -6.18
C SER A 20 7.35 21.33 -4.79
N LEU A 21 6.22 20.66 -4.56
CA LEU A 21 5.55 20.68 -3.26
C LEU A 21 6.40 20.10 -2.12
N VAL A 22 7.19 19.05 -2.40
CA VAL A 22 8.14 18.49 -1.43
C VAL A 22 9.19 19.53 -1.05
N LYS A 23 9.74 20.27 -2.03
CA LYS A 23 10.75 21.31 -1.77
C LYS A 23 10.17 22.46 -0.96
N ASP A 24 8.96 22.90 -1.29
CA ASP A 24 8.24 23.94 -0.54
C ASP A 24 7.99 23.49 0.91
N CYS A 25 7.51 22.26 1.10
CA CYS A 25 7.32 21.68 2.43
C CYS A 25 8.63 21.58 3.22
N ALA A 26 9.72 21.18 2.57
CA ALA A 26 11.04 21.08 3.18
C ALA A 26 11.59 22.45 3.62
N ALA A 27 11.40 23.49 2.80
CA ALA A 27 11.76 24.88 3.14
C ALA A 27 11.02 25.37 4.39
N GLU A 28 9.77 24.92 4.57
CA GLU A 28 8.96 25.18 5.76
C GLU A 28 9.28 24.26 6.97
N GLY A 29 10.24 23.34 6.82
CA GLY A 29 10.63 22.37 7.84
C GLY A 29 9.63 21.24 8.04
N ILE A 30 8.78 20.95 7.06
CA ILE A 30 7.78 19.87 7.08
C ILE A 30 8.35 18.64 6.36
N GLN A 31 8.67 17.60 7.12
CA GLN A 31 9.28 16.38 6.58
C GLN A 31 8.36 15.15 6.63
N LYS A 32 7.29 15.18 7.44
CA LYS A 32 6.36 14.06 7.56
C LYS A 32 5.33 14.12 6.42
N LEU A 33 5.73 13.70 5.24
CA LEU A 33 4.90 13.75 4.03
C LEU A 33 4.45 12.36 3.58
N VAL A 34 3.30 12.34 2.93
CA VAL A 34 2.76 11.24 2.12
C VAL A 34 2.37 11.87 0.78
N ILE A 35 2.64 11.20 -0.33
CA ILE A 35 2.35 11.73 -1.67
C ILE A 35 1.09 11.09 -2.26
N ASP A 36 0.22 11.93 -2.83
CA ASP A 36 -0.90 11.52 -3.68
C ASP A 36 -0.57 11.90 -5.13
N VAL A 37 -0.43 10.91 -5.99
CA VAL A 37 -0.10 11.08 -7.42
C VAL A 37 -1.28 11.53 -8.29
N SER A 38 -2.43 11.81 -7.67
CA SER A 38 -3.67 12.28 -8.30
C SER A 38 -4.00 11.51 -9.58
N PRO A 39 -4.15 10.16 -9.50
CA PRO A 39 -4.33 9.34 -10.67
C PRO A 39 -5.70 9.60 -11.31
N GLN A 40 -5.74 9.79 -12.63
CA GLN A 40 -7.00 9.92 -13.37
C GLN A 40 -7.66 8.57 -13.66
N THR A 41 -6.84 7.51 -13.75
CA THR A 41 -7.28 6.13 -13.99
C THR A 41 -6.40 5.16 -13.20
N LEU A 42 -6.80 3.88 -13.12
CA LEU A 42 -5.95 2.84 -12.54
C LEU A 42 -4.64 2.65 -13.32
N GLY A 43 -4.67 2.80 -14.64
CA GLY A 43 -3.47 2.76 -15.47
C GLY A 43 -2.52 3.92 -15.17
N ASP A 44 -3.07 5.12 -14.96
CA ASP A 44 -2.30 6.29 -14.55
C ASP A 44 -1.66 6.09 -13.17
N PHE A 45 -2.41 5.53 -12.20
CA PHE A 45 -1.87 5.17 -10.90
C PHE A 45 -0.69 4.20 -11.02
N LEU A 46 -0.85 3.11 -11.78
CA LEU A 46 0.19 2.11 -12.01
C LEU A 46 1.49 2.75 -12.52
N VAL A 47 1.38 3.62 -13.53
CA VAL A 47 2.53 4.30 -14.15
C VAL A 47 3.19 5.25 -13.14
N LYS A 48 2.40 6.16 -12.54
CA LYS A 48 2.93 7.20 -11.63
C LYS A 48 3.51 6.61 -10.35
N SER A 49 2.84 5.65 -9.71
CA SER A 49 3.35 5.05 -8.46
C SER A 49 4.62 4.24 -8.69
N THR A 50 4.70 3.53 -9.82
CA THR A 50 5.91 2.79 -10.24
C THR A 50 7.06 3.74 -10.53
N ALA A 51 6.83 4.80 -11.30
CA ALA A 51 7.84 5.80 -11.60
C ALA A 51 8.34 6.51 -10.34
N ALA A 52 7.43 6.94 -9.45
CA ALA A 52 7.80 7.57 -8.18
C ALA A 52 8.71 6.65 -7.35
N ARG A 53 8.32 5.37 -7.20
CA ARG A 53 9.12 4.38 -6.46
C ARG A 53 10.49 4.15 -7.10
N GLN A 54 10.55 3.99 -8.42
CA GLN A 54 11.79 3.73 -9.14
C GLN A 54 12.74 4.92 -9.06
N LEU A 55 12.24 6.15 -9.31
CA LEU A 55 13.04 7.37 -9.29
C LEU A 55 13.61 7.65 -7.89
N ALA A 56 12.83 7.39 -6.84
CA ALA A 56 13.27 7.51 -5.45
C ALA A 56 14.38 6.50 -5.12
N ILE A 57 14.17 5.21 -5.41
CA ILE A 57 15.15 4.14 -5.09
C ILE A 57 16.44 4.32 -5.89
N THR A 58 16.34 4.65 -7.19
CA THR A 58 17.50 4.86 -8.07
C THR A 58 18.19 6.20 -7.84
N ARG A 59 17.68 7.03 -6.91
CA ARG A 59 18.20 8.37 -6.55
C ARG A 59 18.23 9.36 -7.70
N LYS A 60 17.46 9.13 -8.77
CA LYS A 60 17.29 10.10 -9.87
C LYS A 60 16.46 11.29 -9.44
N VAL A 61 15.43 11.05 -8.61
CA VAL A 61 14.57 12.08 -8.02
C VAL A 61 14.30 11.69 -6.56
N PRO A 62 15.27 11.92 -5.64
CA PRO A 62 15.12 11.53 -4.24
C PRO A 62 13.95 12.22 -3.52
N GLU A 63 13.48 13.36 -4.03
CA GLU A 63 12.33 14.10 -3.49
C GLU A 63 11.02 13.29 -3.52
N LEU A 64 10.92 12.26 -4.36
CA LEU A 64 9.76 11.35 -4.39
C LEU A 64 9.84 10.22 -3.35
N GLY A 65 10.84 10.24 -2.46
CA GLY A 65 11.11 9.23 -1.44
C GLY A 65 10.12 9.17 -0.26
N TYR A 66 8.82 9.35 -0.52
CA TYR A 66 7.76 9.33 0.48
C TYR A 66 6.74 8.21 0.23
N PRO A 67 6.02 7.75 1.28
CA PRO A 67 4.92 6.81 1.13
C PRO A 67 3.85 7.33 0.18
N VAL A 68 3.21 6.44 -0.59
CA VAL A 68 2.15 6.80 -1.55
C VAL A 68 0.77 6.58 -0.93
N PHE A 69 -0.10 7.57 -1.04
CA PHE A 69 -1.50 7.53 -0.69
C PHE A 69 -2.35 7.17 -1.91
N LEU A 70 -3.37 6.33 -1.72
CA LEU A 70 -4.37 6.02 -2.73
C LEU A 70 -5.78 6.05 -2.12
N ASP A 71 -6.64 6.92 -2.65
CA ASP A 71 -8.07 6.94 -2.34
C ASP A 71 -8.86 6.13 -3.37
N THR A 72 -9.34 4.96 -2.96
CA THR A 72 -10.04 4.01 -3.85
C THR A 72 -11.54 4.30 -3.94
N THR A 73 -12.07 5.22 -3.13
CA THR A 73 -13.51 5.54 -3.12
C THR A 73 -13.98 6.22 -4.40
N LYS A 74 -13.05 6.76 -5.19
CA LYS A 74 -13.33 7.57 -6.39
C LYS A 74 -13.25 6.79 -7.70
N THR A 75 -12.89 5.51 -7.66
CA THR A 75 -12.50 4.76 -8.88
C THR A 75 -13.66 4.05 -9.57
N GLY A 76 -14.81 3.86 -8.89
CA GLY A 76 -15.90 2.99 -9.37
C GLY A 76 -15.56 1.50 -9.44
N MET A 77 -14.30 1.13 -9.19
CA MET A 77 -13.75 -0.23 -9.23
C MET A 77 -12.88 -0.45 -7.99
N GLN A 78 -13.48 -0.28 -6.81
CA GLN A 78 -12.76 -0.17 -5.55
C GLN A 78 -11.87 -1.39 -5.25
N ASP A 79 -12.38 -2.61 -5.38
CA ASP A 79 -11.59 -3.83 -5.10
C ASP A 79 -10.37 -3.96 -6.04
N ALA A 80 -10.54 -3.62 -7.32
CA ALA A 80 -9.44 -3.56 -8.28
C ALA A 80 -8.41 -2.49 -7.90
N ALA A 81 -8.86 -1.31 -7.47
CA ALA A 81 -7.97 -0.24 -7.02
C ALA A 81 -7.20 -0.62 -5.74
N ILE A 82 -7.84 -1.31 -4.80
CA ILE A 82 -7.19 -1.83 -3.59
C ILE A 82 -6.12 -2.85 -3.97
N ALA A 83 -6.47 -3.84 -4.80
CA ALA A 83 -5.53 -4.86 -5.25
C ALA A 83 -4.32 -4.23 -5.95
N LEU A 84 -4.57 -3.29 -6.88
CA LEU A 84 -3.52 -2.55 -7.57
C LEU A 84 -2.65 -1.74 -6.60
N GLY A 85 -3.26 -1.03 -5.65
CA GLY A 85 -2.53 -0.29 -4.62
C GLY A 85 -1.57 -1.19 -3.83
N ILE A 86 -2.06 -2.36 -3.40
CA ILE A 86 -1.26 -3.34 -2.65
C ILE A 86 -0.05 -3.80 -3.47
N VAL A 87 -0.25 -4.17 -4.74
CA VAL A 87 0.82 -4.72 -5.59
C VAL A 87 1.73 -3.65 -6.22
N LYS A 88 1.31 -2.38 -6.22
CA LYS A 88 2.00 -1.27 -6.88
C LYS A 88 2.16 -0.06 -5.96
N TYR A 89 2.83 -0.33 -4.84
CA TYR A 89 3.51 0.65 -4.01
C TYR A 89 2.64 1.68 -3.29
N ALA A 90 1.31 1.51 -3.23
CA ALA A 90 0.51 2.28 -2.28
C ALA A 90 0.89 1.87 -0.86
N SER A 91 1.17 2.85 -0.03
CA SER A 91 1.52 2.67 1.39
C SER A 91 0.32 2.86 2.30
N VAL A 92 -0.60 3.75 1.92
CA VAL A 92 -1.89 3.97 2.59
C VAL A 92 -2.98 3.91 1.54
N ILE A 93 -3.94 3.01 1.76
CA ILE A 93 -5.09 2.82 0.87
C ILE A 93 -6.34 3.16 1.67
N VAL A 94 -7.10 4.15 1.21
CA VAL A 94 -8.39 4.52 1.78
C VAL A 94 -9.50 3.88 0.96
N THR A 95 -10.48 3.33 1.66
CA THR A 95 -11.63 2.62 1.09
C THR A 95 -12.91 3.09 1.78
N SER A 96 -14.05 2.84 1.14
CA SER A 96 -15.32 2.77 1.86
C SER A 96 -15.34 1.52 2.73
N PRO A 97 -16.29 1.39 3.67
CA PRO A 97 -16.48 0.14 4.41
C PRO A 97 -16.56 -1.05 3.44
N LEU A 98 -15.66 -2.01 3.61
CA LEU A 98 -15.59 -3.20 2.77
C LEU A 98 -16.56 -4.27 3.29
N SER A 99 -17.09 -5.08 2.39
CA SER A 99 -17.75 -6.31 2.78
C SER A 99 -16.74 -7.28 3.43
N PRO A 100 -17.18 -8.27 4.23
CA PRO A 100 -16.29 -9.27 4.79
C PRO A 100 -15.44 -9.99 3.74
N GLU A 101 -15.99 -10.26 2.56
CA GLU A 101 -15.32 -10.93 1.44
C GLU A 101 -14.21 -10.06 0.84
N SER A 102 -14.52 -8.80 0.49
CA SER A 102 -13.53 -7.86 -0.07
C SER A 102 -12.43 -7.56 0.95
N ALA A 103 -12.78 -7.40 2.23
CA ALA A 103 -11.80 -7.23 3.31
C ALA A 103 -10.87 -8.44 3.44
N LYS A 104 -11.44 -9.67 3.44
CA LYS A 104 -10.65 -10.91 3.52
C LYS A 104 -9.72 -11.04 2.30
N ALA A 105 -10.20 -10.75 1.10
CA ALA A 105 -9.40 -10.79 -0.12
C ALA A 105 -8.24 -9.78 -0.08
N ALA A 106 -8.51 -8.52 0.28
CA ALA A 106 -7.48 -7.48 0.37
C ALA A 106 -6.42 -7.79 1.44
N LEU A 107 -6.84 -8.23 2.63
CA LEU A 107 -5.93 -8.58 3.73
C LEU A 107 -5.07 -9.80 3.38
N THR A 108 -5.65 -10.81 2.71
CA THR A 108 -4.91 -11.99 2.25
C THR A 108 -3.89 -11.62 1.19
N LEU A 109 -4.28 -10.82 0.18
CA LEU A 109 -3.36 -10.34 -0.86
C LEU A 109 -2.21 -9.54 -0.25
N ARG A 110 -2.50 -8.62 0.68
CA ARG A 110 -1.47 -7.86 1.40
C ARG A 110 -0.53 -8.79 2.15
N GLN A 111 -1.06 -9.76 2.91
CA GLN A 111 -0.22 -10.71 3.63
C GLN A 111 0.71 -11.46 2.67
N ASN A 112 0.18 -11.95 1.54
CA ASN A 112 0.96 -12.70 0.56
C ASN A 112 2.09 -11.86 -0.06
N ILE A 113 1.79 -10.63 -0.46
CA ILE A 113 2.76 -9.73 -1.13
C ILE A 113 3.87 -9.27 -0.18
N TYR A 114 3.55 -9.05 1.10
CA TYR A 114 4.49 -8.52 2.10
C TYR A 114 5.12 -9.60 3.00
N THR A 115 4.89 -10.89 2.72
CA THR A 115 5.60 -11.99 3.37
C THR A 115 7.04 -12.05 2.86
N ASP A 116 8.01 -12.23 3.76
CA ASP A 116 9.42 -12.39 3.41
C ASP A 116 9.60 -13.65 2.53
N PRO A 117 9.97 -13.50 1.23
CA PRO A 117 10.06 -14.62 0.32
C PRO A 117 11.23 -15.56 0.66
N GLN A 118 12.19 -15.13 1.50
CA GLN A 118 13.33 -15.94 1.92
C GLN A 118 13.01 -16.82 3.14
N LYS A 119 11.89 -16.56 3.82
CA LYS A 119 11.47 -17.28 5.03
C LYS A 119 10.12 -17.94 4.81
N PRO A 120 10.08 -19.24 4.47
CA PRO A 120 8.84 -19.98 4.38
C PRO A 120 8.06 -19.89 5.70
N ILE A 121 6.74 -19.69 5.62
CA ILE A 121 5.88 -19.74 6.79
C ILE A 121 5.84 -21.18 7.28
N GLN A 122 6.22 -21.40 8.54
CA GLN A 122 6.24 -22.73 9.16
C GLN A 122 5.16 -22.85 10.24
N MET A 123 4.55 -24.03 10.32
CA MET A 123 3.72 -24.42 11.44
C MET A 123 4.60 -24.95 12.58
N ASN A 124 4.12 -24.86 13.81
CA ASN A 124 4.79 -25.54 14.91
C ASN A 124 4.71 -27.05 14.68
N PRO A 125 5.81 -27.80 14.82
CA PRO A 125 5.76 -29.26 14.67
C PRO A 125 4.86 -29.85 15.76
N GLY A 126 3.92 -30.70 15.37
CA GLY A 126 2.97 -31.31 16.30
C GLY A 126 1.79 -31.97 15.61
N ILE A 127 0.93 -32.59 16.42
CA ILE A 127 -0.30 -33.23 15.94
C ILE A 127 -1.44 -32.23 16.05
N TYR A 128 -2.04 -31.89 14.92
CA TYR A 128 -3.19 -31.01 14.84
C TYR A 128 -4.47 -31.83 14.65
N ARG A 129 -5.45 -31.63 15.53
CA ARG A 129 -6.78 -32.23 15.38
C ARG A 129 -7.57 -31.44 14.35
N VAL A 130 -8.10 -32.13 13.34
CA VAL A 130 -9.07 -31.56 12.40
C VAL A 130 -10.48 -31.91 12.89
N GLY A 131 -11.26 -30.90 13.30
CA GLY A 131 -12.58 -31.12 13.90
C GLY A 131 -12.51 -31.84 15.27
N THR A 132 -13.36 -32.85 15.47
CA THR A 132 -13.42 -33.66 16.71
C THR A 132 -13.11 -35.14 16.41
N PRO A 133 -11.82 -35.51 16.22
CA PRO A 133 -11.46 -36.87 15.80
C PRO A 133 -11.70 -37.91 16.91
N LYS A 134 -12.15 -39.11 16.50
CA LYS A 134 -12.29 -40.30 17.35
C LYS A 134 -11.07 -41.22 17.22
N LYS A 135 -11.05 -42.33 17.98
CA LYS A 135 -9.93 -43.28 18.03
C LYS A 135 -9.62 -43.95 16.68
N ASP A 136 -10.60 -44.02 15.80
CA ASP A 136 -10.56 -44.62 14.45
C ASP A 136 -10.35 -43.58 13.33
N ALA A 137 -10.14 -42.30 13.68
CA ALA A 137 -9.93 -41.25 12.69
C ALA A 137 -8.63 -41.45 11.91
N PRO A 138 -8.62 -41.16 10.59
CA PRO A 138 -7.42 -41.29 9.77
C PRO A 138 -6.35 -40.26 10.14
N VAL A 139 -5.08 -40.59 9.86
CA VAL A 139 -3.92 -39.73 10.06
C VAL A 139 -3.35 -39.34 8.69
N LEU A 140 -3.04 -38.05 8.53
CA LEU A 140 -2.32 -37.47 7.39
C LEU A 140 -0.91 -37.07 7.81
#